data_AF-A0A7W7KE94-F1
#
_entry.id   AF-A0A7W7KE94-F1
#
_cell.length_a   1.000
_cell.length_b   1.000
_cell.length_c   1.000
_cell.angle_alpha   90.00
_cell.angle_beta   90.00
_cell.angle_gamma   90.00
#
_symmetry.space_group_name_H-M   'P 1'
#
loop_
_entity.id
_entity.type
_entity.pdbx_description
1 polymer ?
#
loop_
_entity_poly.entity_id
_entity_poly.type
_entity_poly.pdbx_seq_one_letter_code
_entity_poly.pdbx_strand_id
1 'polypeptide(L)'
;MREVTIDDFIMPEFRGKKPEDYERREDGKIVRKDRWETAVQQIREIVRVDSRNWEVGDVVAAVESLAADLNDWNRIDDYDDLPEKDGVFHLRLEDGSILRKVVFNRQSKSWTWLGATLSESPQAWRDVQ
;
A
#
# COMPACT_ATOMS: atom_id res chain seq x y z
N MET A 1 47.73 -27.54 -7.82
CA MET A 1 47.01 -26.91 -8.94
C MET A 1 45.66 -27.58 -9.02
N ARG A 2 44.53 -26.83 -8.97
CA ARG A 2 43.21 -27.46 -9.10
C ARG A 2 42.88 -27.68 -10.58
N GLU A 3 42.14 -28.74 -10.85
CA GLU A 3 41.63 -29.03 -12.19
C GLU A 3 40.62 -27.96 -12.61
N VAL A 4 40.60 -27.62 -13.91
CA VAL A 4 39.66 -26.67 -14.48
C VAL A 4 38.29 -27.33 -14.58
N THR A 5 37.25 -26.61 -14.19
CA THR A 5 35.85 -27.07 -14.16
C THR A 5 34.97 -26.20 -15.03
N ILE A 6 33.75 -26.65 -15.34
CA ILE A 6 32.77 -25.85 -16.10
C ILE A 6 32.45 -24.53 -15.38
N ASP A 7 32.42 -24.52 -14.04
CA ASP A 7 32.16 -23.32 -13.25
C ASP A 7 33.18 -22.20 -13.48
N ASP A 8 34.40 -22.53 -13.92
CA ASP A 8 35.43 -21.55 -14.26
C ASP A 8 35.06 -20.72 -15.50
N PHE A 9 34.20 -21.28 -16.37
CA PHE A 9 33.67 -20.61 -17.56
C PHE A 9 32.29 -19.99 -17.33
N ILE A 10 31.61 -20.32 -16.23
CA ILE A 10 30.30 -19.77 -15.88
C ILE A 10 30.48 -18.44 -15.13
N MET A 11 29.64 -17.45 -15.47
CA MET A 11 29.56 -16.18 -14.74
C MET A 11 29.31 -16.44 -13.24
N PRO A 12 30.00 -15.73 -12.32
CA PRO A 12 29.94 -16.01 -10.88
C PRO A 12 28.53 -16.18 -10.30
N GLU A 13 27.58 -15.36 -10.73
CA GLU A 13 26.20 -15.36 -10.25
C GLU A 13 25.35 -16.55 -10.72
N PHE A 14 25.82 -17.36 -11.67
CA PHE A 14 25.11 -18.53 -12.21
C PHE A 14 25.78 -19.87 -11.88
N ARG A 15 26.92 -19.87 -11.21
CA ARG A 15 27.63 -21.11 -10.81
C ARG A 15 26.77 -21.95 -9.88
N GLY A 16 26.78 -23.26 -10.11
CA GLY A 16 25.99 -24.23 -9.32
C GLY A 16 24.47 -24.08 -9.39
N LYS A 17 23.93 -23.19 -10.25
CA LYS A 17 22.50 -23.00 -10.44
C LYS A 17 22.00 -23.82 -11.62
N LYS A 18 20.74 -24.26 -11.56
CA LYS A 18 20.14 -25.06 -12.62
C LYS A 18 19.48 -24.16 -13.66
N PRO A 19 19.84 -24.26 -14.96
CA PRO A 19 19.23 -23.44 -16.01
C PRO A 19 17.70 -23.57 -16.09
N GLU A 20 17.13 -24.73 -15.72
CA GLU A 20 15.69 -24.98 -15.73
C GLU A 20 14.88 -24.08 -14.79
N ASP A 21 15.50 -23.54 -13.73
CA ASP A 21 14.88 -22.61 -12.79
C ASP A 21 14.85 -21.16 -13.30
N TYR A 22 15.48 -20.90 -14.45
CA TYR A 22 15.68 -19.56 -15.00
C TYR A 22 15.05 -19.42 -16.38
N GLU A 23 14.73 -18.18 -16.74
CA GLU A 23 14.27 -17.79 -18.05
C GLU A 23 14.96 -16.50 -18.52
N ARG A 24 15.04 -16.35 -19.84
CA ARG A 24 15.51 -15.12 -20.46
C ARG A 24 14.30 -14.21 -20.70
N ARG A 25 14.37 -12.99 -20.17
CA ARG A 25 13.39 -11.93 -20.41
C ARG A 25 13.62 -11.22 -21.75
N GLU A 26 12.63 -10.45 -22.17
CA GLU A 26 12.70 -9.58 -23.36
C GLU A 26 13.85 -8.56 -23.27
N ASP A 27 14.19 -8.10 -22.07
CA ASP A 27 15.33 -7.20 -21.82
C ASP A 27 16.70 -7.92 -21.85
N GLY A 28 16.73 -9.21 -22.17
CA GLY A 28 17.92 -10.04 -22.26
C GLY A 28 18.43 -10.57 -20.92
N LYS A 29 17.82 -10.21 -19.79
CA LYS A 29 18.25 -10.67 -18.46
C LYS A 29 17.82 -12.10 -18.19
N ILE A 30 18.69 -12.84 -17.51
CA ILE A 30 18.39 -14.18 -16.99
C ILE A 30 17.89 -14.02 -15.55
N VAL A 31 16.68 -14.48 -15.29
CA VAL A 31 16.00 -14.33 -14.00
C VAL A 31 15.35 -15.65 -13.60
N ARG A 32 15.09 -15.85 -12.31
CA ARG A 32 14.37 -17.06 -11.87
C ARG A 32 12.90 -17.01 -12.29
N LYS A 33 12.35 -18.19 -12.61
CA LYS A 33 10.94 -18.36 -12.99
C LYS A 33 9.98 -18.09 -11.83
N ASP A 34 10.35 -18.47 -10.61
CA ASP A 34 9.56 -18.31 -9.38
C ASP A 34 9.61 -16.88 -8.77
N ARG A 35 10.23 -15.92 -9.46
CA ARG A 35 10.38 -14.53 -8.96
C ARG A 35 9.03 -13.87 -8.64
N TRP A 36 7.99 -14.18 -9.41
CA TRP A 36 6.66 -13.61 -9.23
C TRP A 36 5.98 -14.17 -7.99
N GLU A 37 6.16 -15.45 -7.69
CA GLU A 37 5.65 -16.08 -6.47
C GLU A 37 6.29 -15.43 -5.23
N THR A 38 7.61 -15.24 -5.25
CA THR A 38 8.34 -14.56 -4.18
C THR A 38 7.82 -13.12 -3.99
N ALA A 39 7.61 -12.39 -5.09
CA ALA A 39 7.12 -11.02 -5.04
C ALA A 39 5.70 -10.92 -4.45
N VAL A 40 4.79 -11.81 -4.86
CA VAL A 40 3.42 -11.83 -4.32
C VAL A 40 3.42 -12.21 -2.84
N GLN A 41 4.24 -13.18 -2.43
CA GLN A 41 4.38 -13.55 -1.02
C GLN A 41 4.88 -12.37 -0.16
N GLN A 42 5.82 -11.57 -0.66
CA GLN A 42 6.28 -10.35 0.02
C GLN A 42 5.17 -9.29 0.13
N ILE A 43 4.43 -9.05 -0.96
CA ILE A 43 3.31 -8.10 -0.95
C ILE A 43 2.25 -8.54 0.07
N ARG A 44 1.88 -9.83 0.06
CA ARG A 44 0.95 -10.44 1.01
C ARG A 44 1.33 -10.16 2.46
N GLU A 45 2.60 -10.31 2.81
CA GLU A 45 3.12 -10.01 4.16
C GLU A 45 2.97 -8.52 4.51
N ILE A 46 3.25 -7.63 3.55
CA ILE A 46 3.08 -6.18 3.73
C ILE A 46 1.61 -5.82 3.96
N VAL A 47 0.70 -6.38 3.17
CA VAL A 47 -0.75 -6.12 3.26
C VAL A 47 -1.45 -6.98 4.32
N ARG A 48 -0.70 -7.80 5.05
CA ARG A 48 -1.17 -8.64 6.19
C ARG A 48 -2.34 -9.56 5.84
N VAL A 49 -2.27 -10.22 4.68
CA VAL A 49 -3.22 -11.28 4.34
C VAL A 49 -2.83 -12.57 5.09
N ASP A 50 -3.35 -12.68 6.31
CA ASP A 50 -3.06 -13.75 7.26
C ASP A 50 -4.08 -14.90 7.14
N SER A 51 -4.11 -15.57 5.98
CA SER A 51 -4.81 -16.85 5.86
C SER A 51 -3.82 -17.97 5.53
N ARG A 52 -4.05 -19.16 6.10
CA ARG A 52 -3.21 -20.34 5.85
C ARG A 52 -3.35 -20.84 4.41
N ASN A 53 -4.49 -20.58 3.79
CA ASN A 53 -4.80 -20.89 2.39
C ASN A 53 -5.26 -19.59 1.72
N TRP A 54 -4.31 -18.81 1.22
CA TRP A 54 -4.57 -17.55 0.53
C TRP A 54 -4.42 -17.76 -0.98
N GLU A 55 -5.14 -16.96 -1.74
CA GLU A 55 -5.05 -16.88 -3.19
C GLU A 55 -4.51 -15.51 -3.62
N VAL A 56 -3.93 -15.43 -4.82
CA VAL A 56 -3.44 -14.15 -5.37
C VAL A 56 -4.55 -13.09 -5.38
N GLY A 57 -5.81 -13.50 -5.60
CA GLY A 57 -6.97 -12.61 -5.55
C GLY A 57 -7.16 -11.93 -4.19
N ASP A 58 -6.85 -12.61 -3.08
CA ASP A 58 -6.95 -12.03 -1.74
C ASP A 58 -5.93 -10.91 -1.54
N VAL A 59 -4.72 -11.09 -2.08
CA VAL A 59 -3.66 -10.08 -2.04
C VAL A 59 -4.04 -8.87 -2.88
N VAL A 60 -4.59 -9.10 -4.08
CA VAL A 60 -5.06 -8.01 -4.96
C VAL A 60 -6.18 -7.21 -4.27
N ALA A 61 -7.18 -7.89 -3.69
CA ALA A 61 -8.27 -7.22 -2.98
C ALA A 61 -7.78 -6.40 -1.79
N ALA A 62 -6.79 -6.90 -1.03
CA ALA A 62 -6.18 -6.15 0.05
C ALA A 62 -5.41 -4.90 -0.44
N VAL A 63 -4.68 -5.01 -1.55
CA VAL A 63 -4.01 -3.87 -2.20
C VAL A 63 -5.02 -2.85 -2.70
N GLU A 64 -6.10 -3.28 -3.34
CA GLU A 64 -7.18 -2.40 -3.80
C GLU A 64 -7.85 -1.67 -2.63
N SER A 65 -8.12 -2.36 -1.51
CA SER A 65 -8.64 -1.74 -0.30
C SER A 65 -7.70 -0.66 0.24
N LEU A 66 -6.39 -0.92 0.28
CA LEU A 66 -5.40 0.07 0.71
C LEU A 66 -5.32 1.27 -0.26
N ALA A 67 -5.41 1.01 -1.56
CA ALA A 67 -5.40 2.05 -2.58
C ALA A 67 -6.66 2.93 -2.51
N ALA A 68 -7.85 2.32 -2.30
CA ALA A 68 -9.09 3.04 -2.06
C ALA A 68 -9.00 3.89 -0.78
N ASP A 69 -8.45 3.33 0.30
CA ASP A 69 -8.20 4.05 1.54
C ASP A 69 -7.30 5.29 1.36
N LEU A 70 -6.40 5.28 0.38
CA LEU A 70 -5.54 6.42 0.05
C LEU A 70 -6.21 7.45 -0.88
N ASN A 71 -7.11 7.00 -1.76
CA ASN A 71 -7.70 7.85 -2.81
C ASN A 71 -9.06 8.47 -2.44
N ASP A 72 -9.81 7.91 -1.48
CA ASP A 72 -11.14 8.40 -1.09
C ASP A 72 -11.11 9.62 -0.13
N TRP A 73 -10.07 10.45 -0.21
CA TRP A 73 -9.94 11.64 0.63
C TRP A 73 -10.30 12.91 -0.15
N ASN A 74 -11.32 13.63 0.29
CA ASN A 74 -11.64 14.97 -0.18
C ASN A 74 -10.64 15.95 0.44
N ARG A 75 -9.73 16.45 -0.38
CA ARG A 75 -8.75 17.46 0.02
C ARG A 75 -9.47 18.77 0.33
N ILE A 76 -9.01 19.46 1.37
CA ILE A 76 -9.49 20.78 1.77
C ILE A 76 -8.42 21.78 1.37
N ASP A 77 -8.64 22.49 0.26
CA ASP A 77 -7.83 23.64 -0.12
C ASP A 77 -8.47 24.95 0.38
N ASP A 78 -9.81 25.01 0.41
CA ASP A 78 -10.56 26.12 0.99
C ASP A 78 -11.88 25.73 1.69
N TYR A 79 -12.73 26.73 1.99
CA TYR A 79 -13.99 26.51 2.69
C TYR A 79 -15.07 25.81 1.85
N ASP A 80 -14.96 25.84 0.53
CA ASP A 80 -15.94 25.23 -0.38
C ASP A 80 -15.70 23.71 -0.49
N ASP A 81 -14.51 23.24 -0.11
CA ASP A 81 -14.15 21.82 -0.05
C ASP A 81 -14.63 21.11 1.24
N LEU A 82 -15.24 21.84 2.19
CA LEU A 82 -15.76 21.25 3.42
C LEU A 82 -17.02 20.41 3.16
N PRO A 83 -17.35 19.44 4.03
CA PRO A 83 -18.56 18.64 3.85
C PRO A 83 -19.82 19.50 3.76
N GLU A 84 -20.70 19.15 2.81
CA GLU A 84 -21.98 19.84 2.62
C GLU A 84 -23.00 19.54 3.73
N LYS A 85 -22.73 18.61 4.64
CA LYS A 85 -23.68 18.21 5.68
C LYS A 85 -23.00 18.08 7.03
N ASP A 86 -23.77 18.32 8.09
CA ASP A 86 -23.39 17.87 9.42
C ASP A 86 -23.26 16.35 9.40
N GLY A 87 -22.26 15.82 10.09
CA GLY A 87 -21.98 14.39 10.01
C GLY A 87 -20.75 13.97 10.76
N VAL A 88 -20.44 12.68 10.63
CA VAL A 88 -19.25 12.06 11.20
C VAL A 88 -18.33 11.66 10.06
N PHE A 89 -17.07 12.06 10.16
CA PHE A 89 -16.06 11.90 9.10
C PHE A 89 -14.75 11.37 9.68
N HIS A 90 -13.89 10.86 8.82
CA HIS A 90 -12.46 10.72 9.10
C HIS A 90 -11.74 11.97 8.62
N LEU A 91 -10.78 12.46 9.41
CA LEU A 91 -9.93 13.58 9.05
C LEU A 91 -8.48 13.14 8.91
N ARG A 92 -7.78 13.71 7.93
CA ARG A 92 -6.32 13.64 7.81
C ARG A 92 -5.75 15.01 8.11
N LEU A 93 -4.80 15.07 9.05
CA LEU A 93 -4.09 16.28 9.45
C LEU A 93 -2.84 16.49 8.58
N GLU A 94 -2.20 17.65 8.71
CA GLU A 94 -0.98 17.99 7.94
C GLU A 94 0.20 17.06 8.22
N ASP A 95 0.30 16.54 9.44
CA ASP A 95 1.33 15.58 9.86
C ASP A 95 1.09 14.16 9.31
N GLY A 96 -0.02 13.94 8.60
CA GLY A 96 -0.44 12.65 8.08
C GLY A 96 -1.22 11.80 9.09
N SER A 97 -1.41 12.26 10.33
CA SER A 97 -2.23 11.59 11.32
C SER A 97 -3.68 11.55 10.89
N ILE A 98 -4.37 10.45 11.21
CA ILE A 98 -5.79 10.25 10.89
C ILE A 98 -6.62 10.26 12.16
N LEU A 99 -7.50 11.25 12.30
CA LEU A 99 -8.52 11.27 13.34
C LEU A 99 -9.78 10.56 12.84
N ARG A 100 -10.22 9.56 13.58
CA ARG A 100 -11.43 8.80 13.24
C ARG A 100 -12.65 9.30 14.01
N LYS A 101 -13.81 9.26 13.36
CA LYS A 101 -15.13 9.62 13.89
C LYS A 101 -15.17 11.05 14.45
N VAL A 102 -14.74 12.01 13.65
CA VAL A 102 -14.80 13.43 13.95
C VAL A 102 -16.15 13.98 13.53
N VAL A 103 -16.81 14.73 14.40
CA VAL A 103 -18.09 15.38 14.11
C VAL A 103 -17.84 16.72 13.43
N PHE A 104 -18.46 16.95 12.28
CA PHE A 104 -18.49 18.26 11.63
C PHE A 104 -19.80 18.98 11.94
N ASN A 105 -19.68 20.26 12.30
CA ASN A 105 -20.81 21.18 12.35
C ASN A 105 -20.65 22.25 11.28
N ARG A 106 -21.55 22.26 10.30
CA ARG A 106 -21.57 23.15 9.14
C ARG A 106 -21.88 24.59 9.52
N GLN A 107 -22.75 24.82 10.51
CA GLN A 107 -23.11 26.19 10.93
C GLN A 107 -21.90 26.91 11.55
N SER A 108 -21.18 26.24 12.44
CA SER A 108 -19.97 26.79 13.06
C SER A 108 -18.69 26.53 12.26
N LYS A 109 -18.78 25.77 11.16
CA LYS A 109 -17.64 25.28 10.35
C LYS A 109 -16.53 24.66 11.21
N SER A 110 -16.92 23.94 12.26
CA SER A 110 -16.00 23.44 13.27
C SER A 110 -15.99 21.93 13.34
N TRP A 111 -14.81 21.37 13.55
CA TRP A 111 -14.60 19.95 13.77
C TRP A 111 -14.48 19.63 15.25
N THR A 112 -15.19 18.61 15.73
CA THR A 112 -15.16 18.18 17.13
C THR A 112 -14.77 16.71 17.23
N TRP A 113 -13.73 16.42 18.00
CA TRP A 113 -13.24 15.07 18.25
C TRP A 113 -13.18 14.79 19.75
N LEU A 114 -13.80 13.70 20.19
CA LEU A 114 -13.87 13.30 21.61
C LEU A 114 -14.39 14.42 22.54
N GLY A 115 -15.30 15.26 22.04
CA GLY A 115 -15.90 16.37 22.79
C GLY A 115 -15.07 17.66 22.80
N ALA A 116 -13.91 17.70 22.15
CA ALA A 116 -13.08 18.90 22.00
C ALA A 116 -13.13 19.43 20.57
N THR A 117 -13.25 20.75 20.41
CA THR A 117 -13.13 21.39 19.10
C THR A 117 -11.66 21.41 18.68
N LEU A 118 -11.39 20.98 17.44
CA LEU A 118 -10.05 20.98 16.88
C LEU A 118 -9.61 22.43 16.60
N SER A 119 -8.40 22.76 17.04
CA SER A 119 -7.75 24.04 16.73
C SER A 119 -6.99 24.00 15.40
N GLU A 120 -6.58 22.82 14.96
CA GLU A 120 -5.87 22.61 13.70
C GLU A 120 -6.86 22.36 12.56
N SER A 121 -6.54 22.94 11.39
CA SER A 121 -7.33 22.72 10.19
C SER A 121 -6.95 21.38 9.56
N PRO A 122 -7.90 20.48 9.31
CA PRO A 122 -7.60 19.24 8.60
C PRO A 122 -7.21 19.53 7.14
N GLN A 123 -6.34 18.69 6.60
CA GLN A 123 -5.92 18.74 5.20
C GLN A 123 -6.93 18.03 4.27
N ALA A 124 -7.59 17.00 4.78
CA ALA A 124 -8.57 16.25 4.01
C ALA A 124 -9.60 15.58 4.93
N TRP A 125 -10.75 15.25 4.36
CA TRP A 125 -11.81 14.50 5.03
C TRP A 125 -12.35 13.37 4.14
N ARG A 126 -13.02 12.39 4.76
CA ARG A 126 -13.80 11.38 4.05
C ARG A 126 -14.97 10.90 4.90
N ASP A 127 -16.03 10.42 4.25
CA ASP A 127 -17.17 9.81 4.94
C ASP A 127 -16.75 8.58 5.77
N VAL A 128 -17.48 8.33 6.86
CA VAL A 128 -17.40 7.06 7.58
C VAL A 128 -18.29 6.06 6.83
N GLN A 129 -17.68 5.08 6.17
CA GLN A 129 -18.38 3.91 5.62
C GLN A 129 -18.96 3.03 6.72
#